data_AF-A0A6T8PD60-F1
#
_entry.id   AF-A0A6T8PD60-F1
#
_cell.length_a   1.000
_cell.length_b   1.000
_cell.length_c   1.000
_cell.angle_alpha   90.00
_cell.angle_beta   90.00
_cell.angle_gamma   90.00
#
_symmetry.space_group_name_H-M   'P 1'
#
loop_
_entity.id
_entity.type
_entity.pdbx_description
1 polymer ?
#
loop_
_entity_poly.entity_id
_entity_poly.type
_entity_poly.pdbx_seq_one_letter_code
_entity_poly.pdbx_strand_id
1 'polypeptide(L)'
;VGDLCNKGPQSADVIRTVRTRKHSHNWLTVRGNHDDAALAAALGDEKKRRQEKYDWVVFDETDEQGNKKRLATGDTHSEIHQRSSFKTEKEVNTSKRSTMLCDEDVMWMSELPYTISIPWMDDTLIVHAGLLPGVPLDQQSIETMTTLRDVVPVQKNDAYDDVATGDSDCPIRLTSKESWNSLQKEAEKQDQRVHQEVLENQNDSQIVDMKQKKAIQYRDYSDIKQQQQQIDAVGGTPISKQQKIHNVPWATVWDGPQRVIFGHDAKRKLQRHNNDYAIGLDTGAVYGGKLSGIVLPQHTLVSVDSRMYSRPDG
;
A
#
# COMPACT_ATOMS: atom_id res chain seq x y z
N VAL A 1 1.71 -11.19 1.87
CA VAL A 1 2.07 -10.00 1.05
C VAL A 1 1.26 -8.78 1.53
N GLY A 2 1.18 -8.54 2.85
CA GLY A 2 0.23 -7.59 3.42
C GLY A 2 -1.21 -8.11 3.50
N ASP A 3 -2.12 -7.24 3.93
CA ASP A 3 -3.54 -7.54 4.24
C ASP A 3 -3.69 -8.64 5.29
N LEU A 4 -3.07 -8.44 6.46
CA LEU A 4 -3.18 -9.38 7.58
C LEU A 4 -4.56 -9.35 8.27
N CYS A 5 -5.37 -8.32 8.01
CA CYS A 5 -6.58 -8.04 8.79
C CYS A 5 -7.85 -7.69 7.97
N ASN A 6 -8.94 -7.37 8.69
CA ASN A 6 -10.24 -6.85 8.25
C ASN A 6 -11.18 -7.77 7.46
N LYS A 7 -10.69 -8.81 6.78
CA LYS A 7 -11.56 -9.70 5.99
C LYS A 7 -11.96 -10.96 6.77
N GLY A 8 -11.08 -11.49 7.60
CA GLY A 8 -11.32 -12.70 8.40
C GLY A 8 -11.75 -12.41 9.84
N PRO A 9 -12.15 -13.44 10.61
CA PRO A 9 -12.67 -13.29 11.98
C PRO A 9 -11.58 -12.94 13.02
N GLN A 10 -10.32 -13.26 12.75
CA GLN A 10 -9.25 -13.27 13.75
C GLN A 10 -8.11 -12.30 13.42
N SER A 11 -8.46 -11.05 13.08
CA SER A 11 -7.48 -10.05 12.62
C SER A 11 -6.35 -9.81 13.61
N ALA A 12 -6.67 -9.59 14.89
CA ALA A 12 -5.67 -9.37 15.94
C ALA A 12 -4.75 -10.60 16.14
N ASP A 13 -5.31 -11.81 16.13
CA ASP A 13 -4.52 -13.04 16.31
C ASP A 13 -3.56 -13.28 15.15
N VAL A 14 -3.97 -12.99 13.90
CA VAL A 14 -3.10 -13.10 12.73
C VAL A 14 -1.92 -12.14 12.86
N ILE A 15 -2.18 -10.87 13.18
CA ILE A 15 -1.16 -9.84 13.40
C ILE A 15 -0.18 -10.28 14.49
N ARG A 16 -0.70 -10.67 15.66
CA ARG A 16 0.10 -11.12 16.80
C ARG A 16 0.93 -12.35 16.46
N THR A 17 0.37 -13.31 15.73
CA THR A 17 1.08 -14.52 15.31
C THR A 17 2.25 -14.17 14.40
N VAL A 18 2.04 -13.28 13.41
CA VAL A 18 3.11 -12.86 12.50
C VAL A 18 4.19 -12.08 13.25
N ARG A 19 3.82 -11.16 14.13
CA ARG A 19 4.75 -10.39 14.96
C ARG A 19 5.61 -11.29 15.86
N THR A 20 4.98 -12.20 16.61
CA THR A 20 5.68 -13.05 17.59
C THR A 20 6.55 -14.13 16.94
N ARG A 21 6.19 -14.58 15.73
CA ARG A 21 6.99 -15.55 14.96
C ARG A 21 8.10 -14.92 14.11
N LYS A 22 8.19 -13.59 14.04
CA LYS A 22 9.23 -12.85 13.29
C LYS A 22 10.64 -13.37 13.61
N HIS A 23 10.98 -13.58 14.89
CA HIS A 23 12.34 -14.00 15.28
C HIS A 23 12.58 -15.50 15.18
N SER A 24 11.56 -16.34 15.42
CA SER A 24 11.72 -17.79 15.42
C SER A 24 11.63 -18.42 14.03
N HIS A 25 10.89 -17.79 13.11
CA HIS A 25 10.62 -18.33 11.78
C HIS A 25 10.95 -17.35 10.63
N ASN A 26 11.56 -16.20 10.94
CA ASN A 26 11.89 -15.16 9.95
C ASN A 26 10.69 -14.72 9.10
N TRP A 27 9.51 -14.63 9.71
CA TRP A 27 8.32 -14.16 9.01
C TRP A 27 8.43 -12.66 8.77
N LEU A 28 8.38 -12.28 7.49
CA LEU A 28 8.35 -10.91 7.04
C LEU A 28 7.05 -10.66 6.28
N THR A 29 6.56 -9.43 6.34
CA THR A 29 5.42 -9.00 5.55
C THR A 29 5.61 -7.54 5.15
N VAL A 30 5.05 -7.20 3.99
CA VAL A 30 4.79 -5.82 3.62
C VAL A 30 3.46 -5.35 4.20
N ARG A 31 3.24 -4.04 4.22
CA ARG A 31 1.98 -3.42 4.63
C ARG A 31 0.97 -3.40 3.48
N GLY A 32 -0.27 -3.81 3.74
CA GLY A 32 -1.38 -3.71 2.79
C GLY A 32 -2.36 -2.57 3.11
N ASN A 33 -3.27 -2.29 2.18
CA ASN A 33 -4.23 -1.18 2.34
C ASN A 33 -5.23 -1.44 3.49
N HIS A 34 -5.54 -2.70 3.82
CA HIS A 34 -6.33 -3.01 4.99
C HIS A 34 -5.54 -2.83 6.30
N ASP A 35 -4.23 -3.10 6.28
CA ASP A 35 -3.36 -2.92 7.45
C ASP A 35 -3.22 -1.42 7.77
N ASP A 36 -3.01 -0.57 6.75
CA ASP A 36 -2.98 0.89 6.91
C ASP A 36 -4.28 1.43 7.47
N ALA A 37 -5.42 0.94 6.97
CA ALA A 37 -6.71 1.40 7.44
C ALA A 37 -7.00 0.99 8.90
N ALA A 38 -6.53 -0.19 9.32
CA ALA A 38 -6.60 -0.63 10.71
C ALA A 38 -5.64 0.18 11.61
N LEU A 39 -4.42 0.45 11.13
CA LEU A 39 -3.45 1.29 11.84
C LEU A 39 -3.96 2.72 12.02
N ALA A 40 -4.55 3.32 10.99
CA ALA A 40 -5.18 4.64 11.08
C ALA A 40 -6.31 4.65 12.13
N ALA A 41 -7.15 3.60 12.16
CA ALA A 41 -8.16 3.45 13.20
C ALA A 41 -7.52 3.36 14.59
N ALA A 42 -6.42 2.62 14.76
CA ALA A 42 -5.71 2.51 16.04
C ALA A 42 -5.19 3.88 16.50
N LEU A 43 -4.57 4.63 15.57
CA LEU A 43 -3.94 5.92 15.83
C LEU A 43 -4.91 7.09 15.98
N GLY A 44 -6.21 6.89 15.83
CA GLY A 44 -7.22 7.91 16.16
C GLY A 44 -8.08 8.42 15.01
N ASP A 45 -8.02 7.83 13.80
CA ASP A 45 -8.92 8.20 12.72
C ASP A 45 -10.38 7.85 13.08
N GLU A 46 -11.16 8.87 13.47
CA GLU A 46 -12.56 8.70 13.87
C GLU A 46 -13.44 8.13 12.76
N LYS A 47 -13.19 8.51 11.50
CA LYS A 47 -13.99 8.03 10.36
C LYS A 47 -13.79 6.52 10.17
N LYS A 48 -12.58 6.03 10.42
CA LYS A 48 -12.30 4.59 10.41
C LYS A 48 -12.89 3.91 11.63
N ARG A 49 -12.69 4.44 12.85
CA ARG A 49 -13.23 3.86 14.10
C ARG A 49 -14.75 3.72 14.14
N ARG A 50 -15.50 4.53 13.38
CA ARG A 50 -16.97 4.39 13.26
C ARG A 50 -17.40 3.20 12.40
N GLN A 51 -16.50 2.58 11.64
CA GLN A 51 -16.82 1.42 10.81
C GLN A 51 -16.63 0.14 11.64
N GLU A 52 -17.71 -0.65 11.78
CA GLU A 52 -17.77 -1.90 12.56
C GLU A 52 -16.63 -2.89 12.23
N LYS A 53 -16.11 -2.86 10.99
CA LYS A 53 -15.00 -3.70 10.60
C LYS A 53 -13.68 -3.44 11.34
N TYR A 54 -13.57 -2.35 12.11
CA TYR A 54 -12.40 -2.04 12.94
C TYR A 54 -12.69 -2.09 14.45
N ASP A 55 -13.81 -2.67 14.88
CA ASP A 55 -14.14 -2.79 16.31
C ASP A 55 -13.11 -3.61 17.12
N TRP A 56 -12.29 -4.40 16.43
CA TRP A 56 -11.19 -5.18 17.01
C TRP A 56 -9.90 -4.37 17.24
N VAL A 57 -9.86 -3.09 16.85
CA VAL A 57 -8.63 -2.29 16.87
C VAL A 57 -8.44 -1.53 18.20
N VAL A 58 -9.51 -1.02 18.82
CA VAL A 58 -9.44 -0.22 20.06
C VAL A 58 -10.59 -0.60 21.00
N PHE A 59 -10.32 -0.67 22.31
CA PHE A 59 -11.34 -0.77 23.35
C PHE A 59 -11.81 0.64 23.71
N ASP A 60 -13.02 1.03 23.31
CA ASP A 60 -13.69 2.20 23.89
C ASP A 60 -14.48 1.72 25.13
N GLU A 61 -14.19 2.26 26.31
CA GLU A 61 -15.11 2.09 27.44
C GLU A 61 -16.38 2.90 27.14
N THR A 62 -17.52 2.25 27.04
CA THR A 62 -18.81 2.94 26.95
C THR A 62 -19.17 3.48 28.33
N ASP A 63 -19.47 4.79 28.42
CA ASP A 63 -20.06 5.34 29.64
C ASP A 63 -21.48 4.78 29.89
N GLU A 64 -22.06 5.09 31.06
CA GLU A 64 -23.41 4.63 31.45
C GLU A 64 -24.52 5.13 30.51
N GLN A 65 -24.22 6.08 29.61
CA GLN A 65 -25.13 6.57 28.57
C GLN A 65 -24.86 5.96 27.18
N GLY A 66 -23.91 5.03 27.05
CA GLY A 66 -23.55 4.36 25.81
C GLY A 66 -22.60 5.16 24.90
N ASN A 67 -22.02 6.26 25.38
CA ASN A 67 -21.04 7.03 24.62
C ASN A 67 -19.64 6.42 24.76
N LYS A 68 -18.92 6.30 23.65
CA LYS A 68 -17.55 5.81 23.58
C LYS A 68 -16.60 6.80 24.28
N LYS A 69 -15.99 6.41 25.41
CA LYS A 69 -15.07 7.25 26.21
C LYS A 69 -13.64 6.67 26.18
N ARG A 70 -12.67 7.59 26.07
CA ARG A 70 -11.22 7.30 25.97
C ARG A 70 -10.67 6.63 27.25
N LEU A 71 -9.81 5.64 27.11
CA LEU A 71 -8.71 5.44 28.06
C LEU A 71 -7.61 6.47 27.76
N ALA A 72 -7.24 7.25 28.78
CA ALA A 72 -5.98 7.99 28.76
C ALA A 72 -4.85 6.98 29.01
N THR A 73 -3.96 6.82 28.04
CA THR A 73 -2.69 6.13 28.27
C THR A 73 -1.80 7.05 29.10
N GLY A 74 -1.65 6.72 30.39
CA GLY A 74 -0.72 7.39 31.30
C GLY A 74 -1.25 7.47 32.73
N ASP A 75 -0.96 6.45 33.55
CA ASP A 75 -0.05 6.61 34.69
C ASP A 75 -0.09 5.43 35.66
N THR A 76 1.09 5.15 36.18
CA THR A 76 1.51 4.11 37.11
C THR A 76 0.88 4.19 38.50
N HIS A 77 0.74 3.01 39.13
CA HIS A 77 0.77 2.75 40.59
C HIS A 77 -0.20 3.54 41.51
N SER A 78 -1.23 2.85 42.00
CA SER A 78 -1.66 2.81 43.43
C SER A 78 -2.98 2.00 43.51
N GLU A 79 -2.97 0.84 44.18
CA GLU A 79 -3.58 0.64 45.52
C GLU A 79 -5.13 0.70 45.45
N ILE A 80 -5.92 -0.35 45.74
CA ILE A 80 -6.38 -0.70 47.09
C ILE A 80 -7.51 -1.79 47.05
N HIS A 81 -7.53 -2.63 48.09
CA HIS A 81 -8.63 -3.38 48.75
C HIS A 81 -9.22 -4.73 48.26
N GLN A 82 -9.10 -5.68 49.21
CA GLN A 82 -9.95 -6.83 49.48
C GLN A 82 -11.47 -6.52 49.41
N ARG A 83 -12.26 -7.34 48.71
CA ARG A 83 -13.37 -8.13 49.32
C ARG A 83 -14.00 -9.18 48.40
N SER A 84 -14.13 -10.37 48.97
CA SER A 84 -15.08 -11.50 48.80
C SER A 84 -15.72 -11.86 47.46
N SER A 85 -15.47 -13.13 47.09
CA SER A 85 -16.40 -14.16 46.59
C SER A 85 -17.70 -13.70 45.92
N PHE A 86 -17.66 -13.57 44.60
CA PHE A 86 -18.70 -13.97 43.65
C PHE A 86 -17.95 -14.35 42.35
N LYS A 87 -18.49 -15.22 41.49
CA LYS A 87 -17.84 -15.60 40.22
C LYS A 87 -17.70 -14.33 39.35
N THR A 88 -16.52 -13.70 39.34
CA THR A 88 -16.35 -12.30 38.90
C THR A 88 -16.02 -12.20 37.42
N GLU A 89 -16.50 -11.12 36.80
CA GLU A 89 -16.33 -10.59 35.44
C GLU A 89 -14.92 -10.66 34.82
N LYS A 90 -13.91 -11.07 35.59
CA LYS A 90 -12.52 -11.25 35.16
C LYS A 90 -12.35 -12.20 33.97
N GLU A 91 -13.03 -13.35 33.95
CA GLU A 91 -12.83 -14.34 32.85
C GLU A 91 -13.37 -13.84 31.50
N VAL A 92 -14.52 -13.15 31.51
CA VAL A 92 -15.12 -12.56 30.29
C VAL A 92 -14.29 -11.39 29.77
N ASN A 93 -13.73 -10.56 30.67
CA ASN A 93 -12.93 -9.40 30.30
C ASN A 93 -11.52 -9.80 29.79
N THR A 94 -10.95 -10.90 30.31
CA THR A 94 -9.67 -11.44 29.83
C THR A 94 -9.79 -12.02 28.42
N SER A 95 -10.91 -12.69 28.11
CA SER A 95 -11.16 -13.29 26.79
C SER A 95 -11.50 -12.27 25.69
N LYS A 96 -12.07 -11.09 26.04
CA LYS A 96 -12.30 -10.00 25.08
C LYS A 96 -11.01 -9.24 24.72
N ARG A 97 -10.04 -9.19 25.63
CA ARG A 97 -8.77 -8.48 25.40
C ARG A 97 -7.84 -9.23 24.43
N SER A 98 -7.96 -10.56 24.34
CA SER A 98 -7.15 -11.35 23.39
C SER A 98 -7.53 -11.13 21.93
N THR A 99 -8.77 -10.73 21.65
CA THR A 99 -9.27 -10.49 20.28
C THR A 99 -8.97 -9.09 19.75
N MET A 100 -8.31 -8.24 20.55
CA MET A 100 -7.96 -6.86 20.18
C MET A 100 -6.46 -6.68 19.98
N LEU A 101 -6.07 -5.57 19.33
CA LEU A 101 -4.67 -5.15 19.24
C LEU A 101 -4.17 -4.58 20.57
N CYS A 102 -2.94 -4.92 20.94
CA CYS A 102 -2.19 -4.22 21.99
C CYS A 102 -1.26 -3.16 21.40
N ASP A 103 -0.72 -2.27 22.24
CA ASP A 103 0.18 -1.20 21.81
C ASP A 103 1.42 -1.74 21.10
N GLU A 104 1.96 -2.91 21.51
CA GLU A 104 3.05 -3.56 20.80
C GLU A 104 2.66 -4.06 19.41
N ASP A 105 1.41 -4.52 19.22
CA ASP A 105 0.91 -4.92 17.91
C ASP A 105 0.81 -3.69 16.98
N VAL A 106 0.28 -2.57 17.49
CA VAL A 106 0.13 -1.30 16.75
C VAL A 106 1.49 -0.72 16.37
N MET A 107 2.43 -0.67 17.33
CA MET A 107 3.79 -0.18 17.09
C MET A 107 4.47 -1.00 16.00
N TRP A 108 4.42 -2.33 16.11
CA TRP A 108 4.99 -3.22 15.09
C TRP A 108 4.37 -3.04 13.71
N MET A 109 3.04 -2.87 13.62
CA MET A 109 2.37 -2.59 12.34
C MET A 109 2.88 -1.28 11.71
N SER A 110 3.14 -0.26 12.53
CA SER A 110 3.65 1.04 12.09
C SER A 110 5.08 1.00 11.53
N GLU A 111 5.82 -0.07 11.80
CA GLU A 111 7.18 -0.31 11.29
C GLU A 111 7.21 -1.18 10.02
N LEU A 112 6.08 -1.78 9.60
CA LEU A 112 6.05 -2.67 8.43
C LEU A 112 6.41 -1.90 7.15
N PRO A 113 7.35 -2.42 6.32
CA PRO A 113 7.72 -1.77 5.06
C PRO A 113 6.62 -1.95 4.00
N TYR A 114 6.63 -1.13 2.95
CA TYR A 114 5.74 -1.34 1.80
C TYR A 114 6.31 -2.31 0.77
N THR A 115 7.63 -2.55 0.80
CA THR A 115 8.31 -3.48 -0.10
C THR A 115 9.40 -4.27 0.62
N ILE A 116 9.69 -5.47 0.11
CA ILE A 116 10.82 -6.30 0.55
C ILE A 116 11.57 -6.76 -0.70
N SER A 117 12.85 -6.41 -0.81
CA SER A 117 13.72 -6.85 -1.91
C SER A 117 14.55 -8.06 -1.50
N ILE A 118 14.63 -9.05 -2.39
CA ILE A 118 15.36 -10.31 -2.25
C ILE A 118 16.25 -10.50 -3.49
N PRO A 119 17.29 -9.68 -3.67
CA PRO A 119 18.07 -9.64 -4.91
C PRO A 119 18.81 -10.95 -5.21
N TRP A 120 19.23 -11.68 -4.17
CA TRP A 120 19.91 -12.97 -4.29
C TRP A 120 18.99 -14.13 -4.70
N MET A 121 17.68 -13.89 -4.80
CA MET A 121 16.67 -14.90 -5.13
C MET A 121 15.91 -14.45 -6.38
N ASP A 122 16.60 -14.53 -7.52
CA ASP A 122 16.10 -14.14 -8.85
C ASP A 122 15.63 -12.69 -8.97
N ASP A 123 16.30 -11.76 -8.29
CA ASP A 123 15.88 -10.35 -8.24
C ASP A 123 14.39 -10.20 -7.93
N THR A 124 13.94 -10.75 -6.80
CA THR A 124 12.53 -10.74 -6.41
C THR A 124 12.21 -9.56 -5.50
N LEU A 125 11.14 -8.86 -5.81
CA LEU A 125 10.54 -7.79 -5.03
C LEU A 125 9.13 -8.22 -4.58
N ILE A 126 8.84 -8.02 -3.30
CA ILE A 126 7.51 -8.25 -2.72
C ILE A 126 6.86 -6.89 -2.50
N VAL A 127 5.61 -6.72 -2.96
CA VAL A 127 4.76 -5.54 -2.77
C VAL A 127 3.33 -5.99 -2.50
N HIS A 128 2.48 -5.16 -1.89
CA HIS A 128 1.12 -5.59 -1.59
C HIS A 128 0.23 -5.70 -2.84
N ALA A 129 0.16 -4.66 -3.67
CA ALA A 129 -0.74 -4.61 -4.83
C ALA A 129 0.01 -4.58 -6.17
N GLY A 130 0.92 -3.63 -6.36
CA GLY A 130 1.65 -3.52 -7.62
C GLY A 130 2.55 -2.31 -7.72
N LEU A 131 3.17 -2.13 -8.89
CA LEU A 131 4.07 -1.02 -9.19
C LEU A 131 3.74 -0.47 -10.57
N LEU A 132 3.88 0.85 -10.75
CA LEU A 132 3.78 1.46 -12.07
C LEU A 132 5.00 1.07 -12.91
N PRO A 133 4.82 0.45 -14.10
CA PRO A 133 5.93 0.12 -14.99
C PRO A 133 6.70 1.37 -15.42
N GLY A 134 8.03 1.27 -15.41
CA GLY A 134 8.92 2.37 -15.82
C GLY A 134 9.12 3.46 -14.77
N VAL A 135 8.51 3.36 -13.59
CA VAL A 135 8.73 4.28 -12.46
C VAL A 135 9.67 3.64 -11.44
N PRO A 136 10.81 4.28 -11.10
CA PRO A 136 11.73 3.80 -10.06
C PRO A 136 11.05 3.55 -8.71
N LEU A 137 11.55 2.57 -7.94
CA LEU A 137 10.91 2.12 -6.69
C LEU A 137 10.75 3.24 -5.63
N ASP A 138 11.72 4.14 -5.55
CA ASP A 138 11.73 5.31 -4.66
C ASP A 138 10.77 6.42 -5.09
N GLN A 139 10.26 6.36 -6.32
CA GLN A 139 9.27 7.28 -6.88
C GLN A 139 7.85 6.69 -6.91
N GLN A 140 7.67 5.43 -6.49
CA GLN A 140 6.36 4.80 -6.40
C GLN A 140 5.59 5.39 -5.22
N SER A 141 4.32 5.75 -5.44
CA SER A 141 3.47 6.20 -4.35
C SER A 141 3.05 5.03 -3.45
N ILE A 142 2.84 5.30 -2.16
CA ILE A 142 2.33 4.30 -1.20
C ILE A 142 0.93 3.82 -1.61
N GLU A 143 0.08 4.72 -2.10
CA GLU A 143 -1.27 4.39 -2.57
C GLU A 143 -1.22 3.40 -3.74
N THR A 144 -0.36 3.64 -4.72
CA THR A 144 -0.12 2.71 -5.84
C THR A 144 0.37 1.35 -5.32
N MET A 145 1.39 1.34 -4.46
CA MET A 145 1.95 0.08 -3.92
C MET A 145 0.92 -0.77 -3.16
N THR A 146 -0.12 -0.14 -2.62
CA THR A 146 -1.13 -0.80 -1.79
C THR A 146 -2.49 -0.98 -2.47
N THR A 147 -2.75 -0.34 -3.61
CA THR A 147 -4.09 -0.36 -4.24
C THR A 147 -4.12 -0.60 -5.74
N LEU A 148 -2.97 -0.58 -6.43
CA LEU A 148 -2.90 -0.71 -7.89
C LEU A 148 -3.55 -2.01 -8.38
N ARG A 149 -4.40 -1.89 -9.41
CA ARG A 149 -5.02 -3.02 -10.11
C ARG A 149 -4.90 -2.88 -11.61
N ASP A 150 -5.18 -1.68 -12.09
CA ASP A 150 -5.28 -1.35 -13.49
C ASP A 150 -4.46 -0.10 -13.77
N VAL A 151 -3.83 -0.07 -14.93
CA VAL A 151 -3.06 1.08 -15.43
C VAL A 151 -3.63 1.56 -16.76
N VAL A 152 -3.38 2.83 -17.07
CA VAL A 152 -3.73 3.43 -18.36
C VAL A 152 -2.45 3.92 -19.03
N PRO A 153 -2.23 3.60 -20.32
CA PRO A 153 -1.14 4.18 -21.10
C PRO A 153 -1.29 5.70 -21.17
N VAL A 154 -0.22 6.44 -20.91
CA VAL A 154 -0.19 7.90 -21.10
C VAL A 154 -0.08 8.18 -22.59
N GLN A 155 -1.07 8.87 -23.19
CA GLN A 155 -0.99 9.27 -24.59
C GLN A 155 -0.12 10.52 -24.72
N LYS A 156 0.62 10.66 -25.84
CA LYS A 156 1.53 11.81 -26.07
C LYS A 156 0.84 13.19 -26.01
N ASN A 157 -0.49 13.25 -26.16
CA ASN A 157 -1.25 14.49 -26.10
C ASN A 157 -1.77 14.82 -24.69
N ASP A 158 -1.62 13.91 -23.72
CA ASP A 158 -2.04 14.10 -22.33
C ASP A 158 -0.99 14.90 -21.51
N ALA A 159 0.11 15.33 -22.14
CA ALA A 159 1.15 16.16 -21.54
C ALA A 159 0.81 17.67 -21.49
N TYR A 160 -0.46 18.03 -21.71
CA TYR A 160 -0.98 19.39 -21.53
C TYR A 160 -2.01 19.38 -20.41
N ASP A 161 -1.54 19.71 -19.20
CA ASP A 161 -2.18 20.62 -18.23
C ASP A 161 -1.44 20.53 -16.90
N ASP A 162 -0.14 20.89 -16.90
CA ASP A 162 0.38 21.62 -15.75
C ASP A 162 -0.29 22.99 -15.81
N VAL A 163 -1.37 23.15 -15.04
CA VAL A 163 -2.04 24.42 -14.86
C VAL A 163 -1.03 25.38 -14.25
N ALA A 164 -0.38 26.15 -15.11
CA ALA A 164 0.19 27.43 -14.76
C ALA A 164 -0.94 28.28 -14.18
N THR A 165 -0.98 28.37 -12.86
CA THR A 165 -1.83 29.34 -12.14
C THR A 165 -1.35 30.73 -12.54
N GLY A 166 -2.06 31.32 -13.51
CA GLY A 166 -1.97 32.73 -13.86
C GLY A 166 -2.57 33.60 -12.76
N ASP A 167 -1.91 34.73 -12.55
CA ASP A 167 -2.11 35.74 -11.52
C ASP A 167 -3.53 36.30 -11.40
N SER A 168 -3.92 36.64 -10.16
CA SER A 168 -4.76 37.81 -9.88
C SER A 168 -4.34 38.46 -8.55
N ASP A 169 -4.16 39.78 -8.60
CA ASP A 169 -3.47 40.67 -7.66
C ASP A 169 -3.99 40.70 -6.21
N CYS A 170 -3.06 40.70 -5.22
CA CYS A 170 -2.81 41.82 -4.29
C CYS A 170 -1.76 41.49 -3.20
N PRO A 171 -1.13 42.51 -2.56
CA PRO A 171 0.32 42.56 -2.33
C PRO A 171 0.75 42.26 -0.88
N ILE A 172 1.95 41.68 -0.69
CA ILE A 172 2.89 42.02 0.40
C ILE A 172 4.31 41.61 -0.01
N ARG A 173 5.26 42.48 0.32
CA ARG A 173 6.67 42.52 -0.08
C ARG A 173 7.52 41.31 0.33
N LEU A 174 8.41 41.01 -0.62
CA LEU A 174 9.66 40.26 -0.58
C LEU A 174 10.58 40.56 0.61
N THR A 175 11.29 39.53 1.08
CA THR A 175 12.77 39.46 1.17
C THR A 175 13.17 37.97 1.12
N SER A 176 14.07 37.43 0.30
CA SER A 176 14.80 37.86 -0.90
C SER A 176 15.09 36.57 -1.71
N LYS A 177 14.63 36.53 -2.96
CA LYS A 177 14.54 35.32 -3.83
C LYS A 177 15.82 35.07 -4.64
N GLU A 178 16.88 35.83 -4.37
CA GLU A 178 18.11 35.86 -5.17
C GLU A 178 19.17 34.84 -4.71
N SER A 179 18.99 34.25 -3.51
CA SER A 179 19.92 33.24 -2.99
C SER A 179 19.64 31.81 -3.50
N TRP A 180 18.37 31.47 -3.75
CA TRP A 180 17.96 30.10 -4.13
C TRP A 180 18.21 29.77 -5.61
N ASN A 181 17.89 30.70 -6.51
CA ASN A 181 18.04 30.47 -7.95
C ASN A 181 19.51 30.36 -8.41
N SER A 182 20.44 30.92 -7.64
CA SER A 182 21.87 30.86 -7.91
C SER A 182 22.49 29.52 -7.49
N LEU A 183 21.96 28.87 -6.45
CA LEU A 183 22.41 27.56 -5.98
C LEU A 183 21.85 26.41 -6.85
N GLN A 184 20.63 26.57 -7.37
CA GLN A 184 19.99 25.58 -8.24
C GLN A 184 20.67 25.45 -9.61
N LYS A 185 21.07 26.59 -10.21
CA LYS A 185 21.77 26.61 -11.51
C LYS A 185 23.20 26.05 -11.46
N GLU A 186 23.84 26.06 -10.30
CA GLU A 186 25.20 25.51 -10.14
C GLU A 186 25.17 23.99 -9.93
N ALA A 187 24.14 23.47 -9.23
CA ALA A 187 23.91 22.03 -9.11
C ALA A 187 23.57 21.38 -10.47
N GLU A 188 22.77 22.05 -11.31
CA GLU A 188 22.43 21.58 -12.66
C GLU A 188 23.63 21.59 -13.63
N LYS A 189 24.59 22.51 -13.44
CA LYS A 189 25.82 22.58 -14.24
C LYS A 189 26.85 21.52 -13.87
N GLN A 190 26.89 21.07 -12.61
CA GLN A 190 27.79 19.99 -12.20
C GLN A 190 27.30 18.62 -12.69
N ASP A 191 25.98 18.41 -12.78
CA ASP A 191 25.38 17.14 -13.22
C ASP A 191 25.52 16.91 -14.74
N GLN A 192 25.47 17.98 -15.54
CA GLN A 192 25.68 17.90 -17.00
C GLN A 192 27.13 17.61 -17.42
N ARG A 193 28.11 17.91 -16.55
CA ARG A 193 29.54 17.64 -16.81
C ARG A 193 29.91 16.17 -16.62
N VAL A 194 29.24 15.47 -15.70
CA VAL A 194 29.45 14.04 -15.45
C VAL A 194 28.83 13.18 -16.56
N HIS A 195 27.77 13.66 -17.22
CA HIS A 195 27.07 12.90 -18.25
C HIS A 195 27.76 12.90 -19.62
N GLN A 196 28.60 13.90 -19.93
CA GLN A 196 29.34 13.96 -21.19
C GLN A 196 30.64 13.13 -21.19
N GLU A 197 31.27 12.92 -20.04
CA GLU A 197 32.54 12.18 -19.95
C GLU A 197 32.38 10.64 -20.00
N VAL A 198 31.16 10.13 -19.81
CA VAL A 198 30.86 8.67 -19.85
C VAL A 198 30.46 8.19 -21.26
N LEU A 199 30.05 9.09 -22.15
CA LEU A 199 29.50 8.72 -23.47
C LEU A 199 30.51 8.73 -24.62
N GLU A 200 31.74 9.22 -24.43
CA GLU A 200 32.74 9.30 -25.50
C GLU A 200 33.67 8.09 -25.64
N ASN A 201 33.59 7.08 -24.77
CA ASN A 201 34.58 5.98 -24.75
C ASN A 201 34.10 4.59 -25.18
N GLN A 202 32.90 4.44 -25.75
CA GLN A 202 32.48 3.15 -26.31
C GLN A 202 31.65 3.35 -27.58
N ASN A 203 32.35 3.66 -28.67
CA ASN A 203 31.76 3.59 -30.00
C ASN A 203 32.12 2.26 -30.69
N ASP A 204 31.13 1.79 -31.45
CA ASP A 204 31.28 0.97 -32.65
C ASP A 204 31.52 -0.52 -32.47
N SER A 205 30.44 -1.29 -32.33
CA SER A 205 30.24 -2.61 -33.00
C SER A 205 28.93 -3.35 -32.66
N GLN A 206 27.83 -2.73 -32.21
CA GLN A 206 26.52 -3.43 -32.13
C GLN A 206 25.33 -2.53 -32.48
N ILE A 207 25.41 -1.87 -33.65
CA ILE A 207 24.29 -1.15 -34.26
C ILE A 207 23.67 -2.04 -35.34
N VAL A 208 22.92 -3.06 -34.93
CA VAL A 208 21.79 -3.58 -35.71
C VAL A 208 20.85 -4.28 -34.71
N ASP A 209 19.67 -3.71 -34.50
CA ASP A 209 18.52 -4.21 -33.71
C ASP A 209 18.18 -3.55 -32.34
N MET A 210 18.58 -2.29 -32.11
CA MET A 210 17.99 -1.42 -31.07
C MET A 210 16.96 -0.45 -31.67
N LYS A 211 15.97 -0.97 -32.39
CA LYS A 211 14.77 -0.19 -32.76
C LYS A 211 13.99 0.17 -31.49
N GLN A 212 14.30 1.34 -30.91
CA GLN A 212 13.36 2.27 -30.27
C GLN A 212 11.98 1.70 -29.89
N LYS A 213 11.91 0.82 -28.89
CA LYS A 213 10.73 0.76 -28.03
C LYS A 213 10.84 1.93 -27.07
N LYS A 214 10.25 3.09 -27.42
CA LYS A 214 9.97 4.09 -26.38
C LYS A 214 9.06 3.40 -25.36
N ALA A 215 9.55 3.22 -24.13
CA ALA A 215 8.77 2.62 -23.05
C ALA A 215 7.46 3.40 -22.92
N ILE A 216 6.34 2.68 -23.03
CA ILE A 216 5.03 3.27 -22.82
C ILE A 216 4.97 3.65 -21.34
N GLN A 217 4.70 4.92 -21.04
CA GLN A 217 4.46 5.35 -19.67
C GLN A 217 3.04 5.01 -19.28
N TYR A 218 2.85 4.67 -18.00
CA TYR A 218 1.58 4.28 -17.43
C TYR A 218 1.26 5.15 -16.23
N ARG A 219 -0.04 5.42 -16.03
CA ARG A 219 -0.58 6.04 -14.83
C ARG A 219 -1.54 5.10 -14.11
N ASP A 220 -1.72 5.27 -12.81
CA ASP A 220 -2.69 4.51 -12.03
C ASP A 220 -4.10 4.86 -12.50
N TYR A 221 -4.93 3.84 -12.69
CA TYR A 221 -6.32 4.05 -13.06
C TYR A 221 -7.15 4.66 -11.93
N SER A 222 -6.72 4.54 -10.66
CA SER A 222 -7.38 5.22 -9.53
C SER A 222 -7.37 6.73 -9.69
N ASP A 223 -6.28 7.30 -10.19
CA ASP A 223 -6.10 8.75 -10.32
C ASP A 223 -7.15 9.34 -11.27
N ILE A 224 -7.45 8.61 -12.36
CA ILE A 224 -8.50 8.98 -13.31
C ILE A 224 -9.88 9.00 -12.64
N LYS A 225 -10.14 8.04 -11.74
CA LYS A 225 -11.42 8.01 -11.00
C LYS A 225 -11.54 9.17 -10.03
N GLN A 226 -10.45 9.51 -9.33
CA GLN A 226 -10.42 10.65 -8.42
C GLN A 226 -10.62 11.97 -9.18
N GLN A 227 -9.95 12.14 -10.32
CA GLN A 227 -10.13 13.30 -11.20
C GLN A 227 -11.58 13.40 -11.71
N GLN A 228 -12.19 12.27 -12.11
CA GLN A 228 -13.59 12.26 -12.53
C GLN A 228 -14.54 12.70 -11.41
N GLN A 229 -14.32 12.27 -10.17
CA GLN A 229 -15.12 12.70 -9.01
C GLN A 229 -15.01 14.21 -8.75
N GLN A 230 -13.82 14.79 -8.93
CA GLN A 230 -13.62 16.23 -8.81
C GLN A 230 -14.35 17.01 -9.91
N ILE A 231 -14.29 16.53 -11.16
CA ILE A 231 -15.02 17.10 -12.30
C ILE A 231 -16.53 17.04 -12.06
N ASP A 232 -17.05 15.90 -11.60
CA ASP A 232 -18.47 15.73 -11.33
C ASP A 232 -18.94 16.68 -10.21
N ALA A 233 -18.11 16.89 -9.18
CA ALA A 233 -18.41 17.80 -8.08
C ALA A 233 -18.55 19.27 -8.52
N VAL A 234 -17.88 19.68 -9.61
CA VAL A 234 -17.96 21.03 -10.18
C VAL A 234 -18.86 21.11 -11.43
N GLY A 235 -19.58 20.03 -11.76
CA GLY A 235 -20.47 19.98 -12.93
C GLY A 235 -19.75 20.02 -14.29
N GLY A 236 -18.49 19.57 -14.34
CA GLY A 236 -17.69 19.56 -15.55
C GLY A 236 -18.05 18.43 -16.52
N THR A 237 -17.41 18.42 -17.70
CA THR A 237 -17.64 17.37 -18.70
C THR A 237 -16.91 16.09 -18.32
N PRO A 238 -17.56 14.91 -18.35
CA PRO A 238 -16.90 13.64 -18.04
C PRO A 238 -15.70 13.33 -18.93
N ILE A 239 -14.62 12.82 -18.31
CA ILE A 239 -13.38 12.42 -19.01
C ILE A 239 -13.69 11.37 -20.08
N SER A 240 -14.64 10.47 -19.83
CA SER A 240 -15.08 9.44 -20.78
C SER A 240 -15.66 10.00 -22.09
N LYS A 241 -16.17 11.24 -22.08
CA LYS A 241 -16.64 11.94 -23.28
C LYS A 241 -15.52 12.66 -24.01
N GLN A 242 -14.44 12.99 -23.31
CA GLN A 242 -13.26 13.66 -23.85
C GLN A 242 -12.25 12.66 -24.43
N GLN A 243 -12.10 11.49 -23.80
CA GLN A 243 -11.12 10.47 -24.18
C GLN A 243 -11.68 9.06 -23.97
N LYS A 244 -11.44 8.17 -24.94
CA LYS A 244 -11.73 6.74 -24.79
C LYS A 244 -10.62 6.09 -23.96
N ILE A 245 -10.84 5.98 -22.66
CA ILE A 245 -9.86 5.40 -21.73
C ILE A 245 -9.89 3.88 -21.84
N HIS A 246 -8.76 3.30 -22.21
CA HIS A 246 -8.53 1.87 -22.21
C HIS A 246 -7.53 1.53 -21.09
N ASN A 247 -8.01 0.93 -20.00
CA ASN A 247 -7.18 0.43 -18.91
C ASN A 247 -6.87 -1.06 -19.08
N VAL A 248 -5.72 -1.49 -18.55
CA VAL A 248 -5.28 -2.89 -18.56
C VAL A 248 -4.79 -3.30 -17.17
N PRO A 249 -4.84 -4.59 -16.80
CA PRO A 249 -4.27 -5.05 -15.53
C PRO A 249 -2.77 -4.77 -15.50
N TRP A 250 -2.27 -4.12 -14.45
CA TRP A 250 -0.88 -3.64 -14.40
C TRP A 250 0.15 -4.76 -14.60
N ALA A 251 -0.10 -5.93 -14.01
CA ALA A 251 0.80 -7.07 -14.06
C ALA A 251 1.00 -7.60 -15.49
N THR A 252 0.06 -7.36 -16.40
CA THR A 252 0.18 -7.78 -17.81
C THR A 252 1.19 -6.97 -18.60
N VAL A 253 1.52 -5.75 -18.14
CA VAL A 253 2.46 -4.84 -18.79
C VAL A 253 3.78 -4.70 -18.03
N TRP A 254 3.99 -5.49 -16.98
CA TRP A 254 5.26 -5.56 -16.26
C TRP A 254 6.23 -6.49 -16.98
N ASP A 255 7.29 -5.96 -17.59
CA ASP A 255 8.20 -6.69 -18.48
C ASP A 255 9.51 -7.14 -17.81
N GLY A 256 9.68 -6.88 -16.52
CA GLY A 256 10.87 -7.27 -15.74
C GLY A 256 12.06 -6.32 -15.96
N PRO A 257 13.31 -6.77 -15.73
CA PRO A 257 13.71 -8.13 -15.37
C PRO A 257 13.41 -8.51 -13.91
N GLN A 258 13.18 -7.52 -13.05
CA GLN A 258 12.87 -7.75 -11.64
C GLN A 258 11.53 -8.49 -11.50
N ARG A 259 11.50 -9.55 -10.71
CA ARG A 259 10.26 -10.28 -10.40
C ARG A 259 9.49 -9.56 -9.31
N VAL A 260 8.19 -9.40 -9.50
CA VAL A 260 7.27 -8.81 -8.51
C VAL A 260 6.26 -9.85 -8.06
N ILE A 261 6.26 -10.14 -6.76
CA ILE A 261 5.26 -11.00 -6.11
C ILE A 261 4.31 -10.11 -5.32
N PHE A 262 3.01 -10.23 -5.60
CA PHE A 262 1.98 -9.34 -5.06
C PHE A 262 0.69 -10.08 -4.68
N GLY A 263 -0.25 -9.34 -4.09
CA GLY A 263 -1.57 -9.82 -3.69
C GLY A 263 -2.66 -8.82 -4.10
N HIS A 264 -3.50 -8.42 -3.14
CA HIS A 264 -4.56 -7.41 -3.27
C HIS A 264 -5.74 -7.75 -4.21
N ASP A 265 -5.48 -8.38 -5.36
CA ASP A 265 -6.44 -8.57 -6.43
C ASP A 265 -7.16 -9.92 -6.44
N ALA A 266 -7.86 -10.22 -5.34
CA ALA A 266 -8.70 -11.42 -5.19
C ALA A 266 -9.73 -11.67 -6.32
N LYS A 267 -10.08 -10.63 -7.11
CA LYS A 267 -11.00 -10.75 -8.25
C LYS A 267 -10.33 -11.49 -9.41
N ARG A 268 -9.05 -11.20 -9.66
CA ARG A 268 -8.26 -11.81 -10.75
C ARG A 268 -7.63 -13.14 -10.36
N LYS A 269 -7.71 -13.53 -9.07
CA LYS A 269 -7.19 -14.81 -8.54
C LYS A 269 -5.67 -14.89 -8.76
N LEU A 270 -5.15 -16.12 -8.86
CA LEU A 270 -3.75 -16.38 -9.16
C LEU A 270 -3.38 -15.77 -10.52
N GLN A 271 -2.35 -14.95 -10.56
CA GLN A 271 -1.86 -14.29 -11.78
C GLN A 271 -0.41 -14.71 -12.04
N ARG A 272 -0.09 -14.99 -13.30
CA ARG A 272 1.27 -15.22 -13.80
C ARG A 272 1.40 -14.53 -15.15
N HIS A 273 2.26 -13.53 -15.23
CA HIS A 273 2.46 -12.75 -16.45
C HIS A 273 3.94 -12.61 -16.79
N ASN A 274 4.21 -12.46 -18.09
CA ASN A 274 5.52 -12.13 -18.65
C ASN A 274 6.66 -12.96 -18.05
N ASN A 275 6.64 -14.27 -18.30
CA ASN A 275 7.65 -15.21 -17.80
C ASN A 275 7.84 -15.17 -16.27
N ASP A 276 6.74 -15.04 -15.53
CA ASP A 276 6.74 -14.95 -14.06
C ASP A 276 7.50 -13.74 -13.50
N TYR A 277 7.66 -12.67 -14.29
CA TYR A 277 8.09 -11.39 -13.74
C TYR A 277 7.00 -10.73 -12.89
N ALA A 278 5.72 -11.08 -13.08
CA ALA A 278 4.65 -10.62 -12.20
C ALA A 278 3.78 -11.81 -11.74
N ILE A 279 3.76 -12.07 -10.43
CA ILE A 279 3.04 -13.19 -9.82
C ILE A 279 2.10 -12.68 -8.73
N GLY A 280 0.79 -12.78 -8.97
CA GLY A 280 -0.24 -12.42 -8.01
C GLY A 280 -0.72 -13.64 -7.23
N LEU A 281 -0.57 -13.64 -5.90
CA LEU A 281 -0.90 -14.77 -5.03
C LEU A 281 -2.29 -14.67 -4.37
N ASP A 282 -3.03 -13.58 -4.60
CA ASP A 282 -4.35 -13.39 -3.99
C ASP A 282 -5.43 -14.24 -4.67
N THR A 283 -5.53 -15.49 -4.22
CA THR A 283 -6.55 -16.44 -4.64
C THR A 283 -7.89 -16.29 -3.90
N GLY A 284 -8.05 -15.23 -3.08
CA GLY A 284 -9.28 -14.94 -2.36
C GLY A 284 -9.59 -15.96 -1.26
N ALA A 285 -8.61 -16.30 -0.42
CA ALA A 285 -8.74 -17.28 0.68
C ALA A 285 -9.99 -17.04 1.54
N VAL A 286 -10.18 -15.79 1.98
CA VAL A 286 -11.29 -15.40 2.85
C VAL A 286 -12.67 -15.55 2.19
N TYR A 287 -12.72 -15.53 0.87
CA TYR A 287 -13.93 -15.70 0.06
C TYR A 287 -14.18 -17.17 -0.32
N GLY A 288 -13.57 -18.13 0.39
CA GLY A 288 -13.70 -19.56 0.11
C GLY A 288 -12.85 -20.04 -1.08
N GLY A 289 -11.87 -19.24 -1.49
CA GLY A 289 -10.85 -19.65 -2.45
C GLY A 289 -9.74 -20.45 -1.77
N LYS A 290 -8.50 -20.11 -2.08
CA LYS A 290 -7.31 -20.75 -1.51
C LYS A 290 -6.42 -19.74 -0.82
N LEU A 291 -5.62 -20.20 0.15
CA LEU A 291 -4.43 -19.49 0.59
C LEU A 291 -3.25 -20.03 -0.21
N SER A 292 -2.64 -19.17 -1.04
CA SER A 292 -1.57 -19.55 -1.97
C SER A 292 -0.23 -18.97 -1.56
N GLY A 293 0.84 -19.68 -1.90
CA GLY A 293 2.22 -19.27 -1.73
C GLY A 293 3.08 -19.74 -2.88
N ILE A 294 4.27 -19.19 -2.99
CA ILE A 294 5.29 -19.62 -3.94
C ILE A 294 6.57 -19.93 -3.18
N VAL A 295 7.17 -21.08 -3.48
CA VAL A 295 8.45 -21.52 -2.94
C VAL A 295 9.54 -21.14 -3.94
N LEU A 296 10.47 -20.29 -3.50
CA LEU A 296 11.62 -19.86 -4.29
C LEU A 296 12.90 -20.60 -3.82
N PRO A 297 13.89 -20.82 -4.71
CA PRO A 297 13.94 -20.41 -6.13
C PRO A 297 13.23 -21.37 -7.10
N GLN A 298 12.58 -22.45 -6.62
CA GLN A 298 11.94 -23.45 -7.50
C GLN A 298 10.66 -22.96 -8.20
N HIS A 299 10.17 -21.77 -7.83
CA HIS A 299 8.92 -21.14 -8.29
C HIS A 299 7.72 -22.08 -8.17
N THR A 300 7.75 -22.95 -7.15
CA THR A 300 6.71 -23.96 -6.95
C THR A 300 5.53 -23.32 -6.24
N LEU A 301 4.39 -23.30 -6.90
CA LEU A 301 3.14 -22.84 -6.29
C LEU A 301 2.62 -23.90 -5.33
N VAL A 302 2.29 -23.46 -4.12
CA VAL A 302 1.63 -24.26 -3.09
C VAL A 302 0.35 -23.56 -2.68
N SER A 303 -0.68 -24.32 -2.35
CA SER A 303 -1.92 -23.74 -1.86
C SER A 303 -2.67 -24.70 -0.94
N VAL A 304 -3.45 -24.14 -0.04
CA VAL A 304 -4.41 -24.87 0.79
C VAL A 304 -5.80 -24.29 0.59
N ASP A 305 -6.80 -25.16 0.55
CA ASP A 305 -8.19 -24.72 0.42
C ASP A 305 -8.63 -23.97 1.69
N SER A 306 -9.44 -22.92 1.50
CA SER A 306 -9.96 -22.11 2.59
C SER A 306 -11.48 -22.18 2.65
N ARG A 307 -12.04 -22.07 3.84
CA ARG A 307 -13.49 -21.95 4.01
C ARG A 307 -13.90 -20.51 3.84
N MET A 308 -15.02 -20.28 3.17
CA MET A 308 -15.60 -18.94 3.08
C MET A 308 -15.93 -18.46 4.48
N TYR A 309 -15.42 -17.29 4.82
CA TYR A 309 -15.87 -16.58 6.00
C TYR A 309 -16.95 -15.59 5.57
N SER A 310 -18.14 -15.77 6.12
CA SER A 310 -19.20 -14.76 6.11
C SER A 310 -19.31 -14.22 7.52
N ARG A 311 -19.35 -12.89 7.68
CA ARG A 311 -19.83 -12.31 8.94
C ARG A 311 -21.27 -12.79 9.15
N PRO A 312 -21.70 -13.07 10.38
CA PRO A 312 -23.07 -13.53 10.64
C PRO A 312 -24.14 -12.54 10.17
N ASP A 313 -23.76 -11.29 9.89
CA ASP A 313 -24.68 -10.15 9.78
C ASP A 313 -24.87 -9.63 8.34
N GLY A 314 -24.20 -10.22 7.34
CA GLY A 314 -24.38 -9.90 5.91
C GLY A 314 -23.66 -8.64 5.43
#